data_AF-A0A7V9HZK5-F1
#
_entry.id   AF-A0A7V9HZK5-F1
#
_cell.length_a   1.000
_cell.length_b   1.000
_cell.length_c   1.000
_cell.angle_alpha   90.00
_cell.angle_beta   90.00
_cell.angle_gamma   90.00
#
_symmetry.space_group_name_H-M   'P 1'
#
loop_
_entity.id
_entity.type
_entity.pdbx_description
1 polymer ?
#
loop_
_entity_poly.entity_id
_entity_poly.type
_entity_poly.pdbx_seq_one_letter_code
_entity_poly.pdbx_strand_id
1 'polypeptide(L)' 'MEHRQLGGSGLMVPVLSLGTATFGGGNDFFRHWGSTDVEGATRLVDICLEHGVS' A
#
# COMPACT_ATOMS: atom_id res chain seq x y z
N MET A 1 0.34 13.79 8.32
CA MET A 1 0.40 13.49 6.87
C MET A 1 -0.41 14.54 6.10
N GLU A 2 0.11 15.06 4.98
CA GLU A 2 -0.65 15.98 4.11
C GLU A 2 -1.75 15.21 3.36
N HIS A 3 -2.92 15.82 3.21
CA HIS A 3 -4.07 15.24 2.51
C HIS A 3 -4.53 16.15 1.36
N ARG A 4 -5.04 15.55 0.28
CA ARG A 4 -5.63 16.26 -0.87
C ARG A 4 -6.93 15.58 -1.33
N GLN A 5 -7.77 16.35 -2.01
CA GLN A 5 -8.99 15.82 -2.59
C GLN A 5 -8.68 14.88 -3.77
N LEU A 6 -9.20 13.67 -3.73
CA LEU A 6 -9.06 12.70 -4.82
C LEU A 6 -10.03 13.05 -5.96
N GLY A 7 -9.61 13.92 -6.87
CA GLY A 7 -10.41 14.34 -8.02
C GLY A 7 -11.80 14.84 -7.61
N GLY A 8 -12.85 14.41 -8.32
CA GLY A 8 -14.24 14.78 -8.02
C GLY A 8 -14.94 13.92 -6.97
N SER A 9 -14.23 13.02 -6.27
CA SER A 9 -14.86 12.04 -5.38
C SER A 9 -15.39 12.60 -4.05
N GLY A 10 -14.89 13.77 -3.64
CA GLY A 10 -15.13 14.33 -2.31
C GLY A 10 -14.31 13.66 -1.20
N LEU A 11 -13.47 12.65 -1.52
CA LEU A 11 -12.57 12.02 -0.57
C LEU A 11 -11.31 12.85 -0.37
N MET A 12 -10.90 13.04 0.89
CA MET A 12 -9.60 13.59 1.27
C MET A 12 -8.66 12.44 1.60
N VAL A 13 -7.61 12.25 0.79
CA VAL A 13 -6.68 11.13 0.92
C VAL A 13 -5.25 11.62 1.17
N PRO A 14 -4.39 10.84 1.84
CA PRO A 14 -2.98 11.11 1.96
C PRO A 14 -2.31 11.34 0.59
N VAL A 15 -1.35 12.26 0.54
CA VAL A 15 -0.57 12.51 -0.70
C VAL A 15 0.43 11.39 -1.02
N LEU A 16 0.63 10.45 -0.11
CA LEU A 16 1.46 9.26 -0.27
C LEU A 16 0.60 8.01 -0.12
N SER A 17 0.83 7.02 -0.99
CA SER A 17 0.11 5.74 -0.99
C SER A 17 1.07 4.56 -0.91
N LEU A 18 0.62 3.46 -0.30
CA LEU A 18 1.34 2.19 -0.28
C LEU A 18 0.96 1.35 -1.50
N GLY A 19 1.92 1.10 -2.38
CA GLY A 19 1.78 0.09 -3.43
C GLY A 19 2.03 -1.31 -2.88
N THR A 20 1.18 -2.28 -3.22
CA THR A 20 1.20 -3.65 -2.66
C THR A 20 1.59 -4.73 -3.67
N ALA A 21 2.14 -4.34 -4.82
CA ALA A 21 2.38 -5.28 -5.93
C ALA A 21 3.45 -6.35 -5.65
N THR A 22 4.26 -6.19 -4.60
CA THR A 22 5.26 -7.18 -4.17
C THR A 22 4.68 -8.25 -3.25
N PHE A 23 3.42 -8.11 -2.82
CA PHE A 23 2.80 -9.02 -1.86
C PHE A 23 2.40 -10.34 -2.53
N GLY A 24 2.67 -11.46 -1.86
CA GLY A 24 2.20 -12.80 -2.20
C GLY A 24 2.88 -13.49 -3.39
N GLY A 25 3.21 -12.76 -4.47
CA GLY A 25 3.82 -13.37 -5.66
C GLY A 25 3.00 -14.55 -6.22
N GLY A 26 1.67 -14.40 -6.29
CA GLY A 26 0.72 -15.51 -6.47
C GLY A 26 0.78 -16.27 -7.81
N ASN A 27 1.53 -15.76 -8.79
CA ASN A 27 1.85 -16.45 -10.03
C ASN A 27 3.22 -15.97 -10.56
N ASP A 28 3.69 -16.57 -11.65
CA ASP A 28 5.01 -16.26 -12.20
C ASP A 28 5.11 -14.82 -12.68
N PHE A 29 4.04 -14.23 -13.20
CA PHE A 29 4.02 -12.82 -13.58
C PHE A 29 4.29 -11.91 -12.36
N PHE A 30 3.60 -12.10 -11.24
CA PHE A 30 3.74 -11.27 -10.03
C PHE A 30 5.02 -11.56 -9.23
N ARG A 31 5.56 -12.78 -9.28
CA ARG A 31 6.83 -13.14 -8.61
C ARG A 31 8.02 -12.27 -9.04
N HIS A 32 7.99 -11.72 -10.26
CA HIS A 32 9.02 -10.80 -10.73
C HIS A 32 9.04 -9.47 -9.96
N TRP A 33 7.93 -9.09 -9.33
CA TRP A 33 7.80 -7.86 -8.56
C TRP A 33 8.14 -8.12 -7.10
N GLY A 34 7.78 -9.30 -6.58
CA GLY A 34 8.16 -9.76 -5.26
C GLY A 34 7.31 -10.95 -4.81
N SER A 35 7.63 -11.47 -3.62
CA SER A 35 6.88 -12.54 -2.98
C SER A 35 6.82 -12.32 -1.47
N THR A 36 6.61 -11.07 -1.04
CA THR A 36 6.46 -10.72 0.38
C THR A 36 5.33 -11.54 0.98
N ASP A 37 5.62 -12.30 2.02
CA ASP A 37 4.65 -13.15 2.69
C ASP A 37 3.68 -12.35 3.56
N VAL A 38 2.75 -13.05 4.20
CA VAL A 38 1.70 -12.42 5.01
C VAL A 38 2.30 -11.62 6.16
N GLU A 39 3.30 -12.17 6.87
CA GLU A 39 3.92 -11.48 8.01
C GLU A 39 4.63 -10.19 7.58
N GLY A 40 5.43 -10.25 6.51
CA GLY A 40 6.09 -9.07 5.97
C GLY A 40 5.10 -8.03 5.44
N ALA A 41 4.05 -8.47 4.75
CA ALA A 41 3.00 -7.59 4.23
C ALA A 41 2.24 -6.89 5.36
N THR A 42 1.87 -7.63 6.41
CA THR A 42 1.22 -7.07 7.61
C THR A 42 2.11 -6.01 8.24
N ARG A 43 3.40 -6.29 8.44
CA ARG A 43 4.31 -5.31 9.04
C ARG A 43 4.42 -4.02 8.21
N LEU A 44 4.45 -4.13 6.88
CA LEU A 44 4.49 -2.96 5.99
C LEU A 44 3.21 -2.13 6.09
N VAL A 45 2.05 -2.79 6.14
CA VAL A 45 0.76 -2.10 6.34
C VAL A 45 0.72 -1.38 7.68
N ASP A 46 1.11 -2.05 8.76
CA ASP A 46 1.13 -1.47 10.11
C ASP A 46 1.97 -0.18 10.15
N ILE A 47 3.18 -0.20 9.59
CA ILE A 47 4.05 0.98 9.52
C ILE A 47 3.37 2.12 8.74
N CYS A 48 2.73 1.83 7.60
CA CYS A 48 2.06 2.85 6.82
C CYS A 48 0.89 3.50 7.59
N LEU A 49 0.11 2.69 8.30
CA LEU A 49 -0.98 3.17 9.14
C LEU A 49 -0.46 4.00 10.33
N GLU A 50 0.61 3.55 10.99
CA GLU A 50 1.30 4.30 12.05
C GLU A 50 1.74 5.70 11.59
N HIS A 51 2.09 5.85 10.30
CA HIS A 51 2.52 7.11 9.71
C HIS A 51 1.41 7.91 9.00
N GLY A 52 0.16 7.45 9.04
CA GLY A 52 -1.00 8.21 8.58
C GLY A 52 -1.41 7.99 7.13
N VAL A 53 -0.99 6.89 6.50
CA VAL A 53 -1.64 6.36 5.29
C VAL A 53 -3.02 5.80 5.69
N SER A 54 -4.02 5.86 4.80
CA SER A 54 -5.42 5.46 5.04
C SER A 54 -6.05 4.79 3.84
#